data_AF-E4Q633-F1
#
_entry.id   AF-E4Q633-F1
#
_cell.length_a   1.000
_cell.length_b   1.000
_cell.length_c   1.000
_cell.angle_alpha   90.00
_cell.angle_beta   90.00
_cell.angle_gamma   90.00
#
_symmetry.space_group_name_H-M   'P 1'
#
loop_
_entity.id
_entity.type
_entity.pdbx_description
1 polymer ?
#
loop_
_entity_poly.entity_id
_entity_poly.type
_entity_poly.pdbx_seq_one_letter_code
_entity_poly.pdbx_strand_id
1 'polypeptide(L)'
;MSIREKILQAQDRKEKEMYIPEWDVKVLLRELSAFERANALSKAYRQDGNLDLANLYLYVVAYGLYDAETKERIFNPNKQEDLVALGTKNGAVIENIAKEIMTLSSMQFGAVEQAEKN
;
A
#
# COMPACT_ATOMS: atom_id res chain seq x y z
N MET A 1 -27.93 -18.08 7.45
CA MET A 1 -26.62 -17.48 7.13
C MET A 1 -25.53 -18.28 7.84
N SER A 2 -24.63 -18.89 7.08
CA SER A 2 -23.51 -19.71 7.56
C SER A 2 -22.37 -18.85 8.13
N ILE A 3 -21.48 -19.47 8.91
CA ILE A 3 -20.24 -18.81 9.37
C ILE A 3 -19.40 -18.34 8.17
N ARG A 4 -19.36 -19.12 7.08
CA ARG A 4 -18.67 -18.75 5.84
C ARG A 4 -19.20 -17.44 5.26
N GLU A 5 -20.53 -17.29 5.17
CA GLU A 5 -21.14 -16.06 4.65
C GLU A 5 -20.88 -14.86 5.55
N LYS A 6 -20.92 -15.05 6.88
CA LYS A 6 -20.57 -14.00 7.85
C LYS A 6 -19.14 -13.48 7.65
N ILE A 7 -18.19 -14.38 7.43
CA ILE A 7 -16.79 -14.01 7.18
C ILE A 7 -16.66 -13.26 5.84
N LEU A 8 -17.26 -13.77 4.77
CA LEU A 8 -17.13 -13.16 3.43
C LEU A 8 -17.83 -11.80 3.29
N GLN A 9 -18.80 -11.50 4.16
CA GLN A 9 -19.52 -10.23 4.17
C GLN A 9 -18.93 -9.21 5.15
N ALA A 10 -18.00 -9.62 6.02
CA ALA A 10 -17.37 -8.72 6.96
C ALA A 10 -16.59 -7.62 6.21
N GLN A 11 -16.79 -6.37 6.62
CA GLN A 11 -16.00 -5.22 6.18
C GLN A 11 -15.01 -4.90 7.30
N ASP A 12 -13.88 -5.60 7.31
CA ASP A 12 -12.89 -5.58 8.38
C ASP A 12 -11.61 -4.79 8.01
N ARG A 13 -11.56 -4.20 6.82
CA ARG A 13 -10.45 -3.35 6.37
C ARG A 13 -10.59 -1.94 6.94
N LYS A 14 -9.51 -1.44 7.54
CA LYS A 14 -9.45 -0.07 8.05
C LYS A 14 -9.28 0.94 6.92
N GLU A 15 -9.84 2.13 7.12
CA GLU A 15 -9.71 3.27 6.21
C GLU A 15 -9.37 4.56 6.97
N LYS A 16 -8.63 5.46 6.32
CA LYS A 16 -8.27 6.78 6.85
C LYS A 16 -8.20 7.78 5.71
N GLU A 17 -8.88 8.92 5.86
CA GLU A 17 -8.71 10.03 4.93
C GLU A 17 -7.41 10.78 5.25
N MET A 18 -6.70 11.21 4.21
CA MET A 18 -5.47 11.97 4.32
C MET A 18 -5.50 13.11 3.31
N TYR A 19 -5.17 14.32 3.75
CA TYR A 19 -4.91 15.43 2.84
C TYR A 19 -3.42 15.47 2.50
N ILE A 20 -3.08 15.62 1.23
CA ILE A 20 -1.71 15.68 0.71
C ILE A 20 -1.45 17.12 0.24
N PRO A 21 -0.78 17.96 1.05
CA PRO A 21 -0.58 19.37 0.74
C PRO A 21 0.17 19.61 -0.57
N GLU A 22 1.13 18.75 -0.91
CA GLU A 22 1.97 18.90 -2.10
C GLU A 22 1.19 18.73 -3.41
N TRP A 23 0.03 18.07 -3.36
CA TRP A 23 -0.82 17.84 -4.52
C TRP A 23 -2.17 18.56 -4.40
N ASP A 24 -2.45 19.18 -3.26
CA ASP A 24 -3.73 19.79 -2.91
C ASP A 24 -4.92 18.84 -3.14
N VAL A 25 -4.78 17.57 -2.74
CA VAL A 25 -5.82 16.56 -2.87
C VAL A 25 -6.11 15.86 -1.55
N LYS A 26 -7.37 15.44 -1.40
CA LYS A 26 -7.81 14.56 -0.32
C LYS A 26 -7.94 13.15 -0.87
N VAL A 27 -7.27 12.20 -0.20
CA VAL A 27 -7.26 10.79 -0.59
C VAL A 27 -7.79 9.92 0.55
N LEU A 28 -8.18 8.70 0.20
CA LEU A 28 -8.52 7.65 1.14
C LEU A 28 -7.42 6.60 1.14
N LEU A 29 -6.85 6.36 2.32
CA LEU A 29 -5.94 5.27 2.57
C LEU A 29 -6.74 4.08 3.07
N ARG A 30 -6.52 2.90 2.49
CA ARG A 30 -7.17 1.66 2.89
C ARG A 30 -6.13 0.60 3.22
N GLU A 31 -6.35 -0.10 4.33
CA GLU A 31 -5.60 -1.30 4.70
C GLU A 31 -5.59 -2.29 3.53
N LEU A 32 -4.41 -2.79 3.14
CA LEU A 32 -4.24 -3.85 2.16
C LEU A 32 -4.93 -5.15 2.61
N SER A 33 -5.63 -5.81 1.68
CA SER A 33 -6.06 -7.19 1.90
C SER A 33 -4.87 -8.14 1.99
N ALA A 34 -5.10 -9.36 2.51
CA ALA A 34 -4.07 -10.38 2.62
C ALA A 34 -3.35 -10.66 1.28
N PHE A 35 -4.09 -10.68 0.17
CA PHE A 35 -3.53 -10.92 -1.16
C PHE A 35 -2.69 -9.73 -1.67
N GLU A 36 -3.19 -8.51 -1.49
CA GLU A 36 -2.50 -7.29 -1.90
C GLU A 36 -1.19 -7.10 -1.11
N ARG A 37 -1.22 -7.36 0.19
CA ARG A 37 -0.03 -7.36 1.05
C ARG A 37 1.02 -8.38 0.58
N ALA A 38 0.61 -9.61 0.29
CA ALA A 38 1.52 -10.65 -0.19
C ALA A 38 2.12 -10.28 -1.55
N ASN A 39 1.34 -9.68 -2.45
CA ASN A 39 1.82 -9.23 -3.75
C ASN A 39 2.79 -8.04 -3.64
N ALA A 40 2.49 -7.05 -2.80
CA ALA A 40 3.39 -5.93 -2.58
C ALA A 40 4.76 -6.40 -2.08
N LEU A 41 4.78 -7.34 -1.12
CA LEU A 41 6.02 -7.92 -0.61
C LEU A 41 6.75 -8.74 -1.68
N SER A 42 6.06 -9.65 -2.37
CA SER A 42 6.70 -10.52 -3.37
C SER A 42 7.30 -9.73 -4.54
N LYS A 43 6.68 -8.61 -4.93
CA LYS A 43 7.21 -7.71 -5.96
C LYS A 43 8.37 -6.85 -5.47
N ALA A 44 8.45 -6.58 -4.17
CA ALA A 44 9.52 -5.80 -3.58
C ALA A 44 10.81 -6.61 -3.32
N TYR A 45 10.74 -7.94 -3.20
CA TYR A 45 11.94 -8.76 -3.07
C TYR A 45 12.75 -8.79 -4.37
N ARG A 46 14.04 -8.50 -4.25
CA ARG A 46 15.02 -8.66 -5.32
C ARG A 46 15.47 -10.12 -5.42
N GLN A 47 16.18 -10.45 -6.51
CA GLN A 47 16.70 -11.80 -6.75
C GLN A 47 17.72 -12.26 -5.69
N ASP A 48 18.38 -11.32 -5.03
CA ASP A 48 19.33 -11.56 -3.94
C ASP A 48 18.67 -11.80 -2.58
N GLY A 49 17.32 -11.75 -2.52
CA GLY A 49 16.56 -11.90 -1.27
C GLY A 49 16.43 -10.62 -0.45
N ASN A 50 17.06 -9.53 -0.87
CA ASN A 50 16.95 -8.24 -0.19
C ASN A 50 15.66 -7.52 -0.59
N LEU A 51 15.10 -6.76 0.35
CA LEU A 51 13.88 -6.01 0.10
C LEU A 51 14.18 -4.66 -0.55
N ASP A 52 13.57 -4.41 -1.70
CA ASP A 52 13.58 -3.08 -2.32
C ASP A 52 12.49 -2.21 -1.68
N LEU A 53 12.89 -1.42 -0.67
CA LEU A 53 11.97 -0.51 0.04
C LEU A 53 11.30 0.50 -0.90
N ALA A 54 12.02 1.01 -1.90
CA ALA A 54 11.46 1.95 -2.85
C ALA A 54 10.34 1.28 -3.66
N ASN A 55 10.59 0.07 -4.16
CA ASN A 55 9.59 -0.69 -4.89
C ASN A 55 8.39 -1.08 -3.99
N LEU A 56 8.66 -1.47 -2.74
CA LEU A 56 7.60 -1.76 -1.78
C LEU A 56 6.66 -0.58 -1.60
N TYR A 57 7.20 0.62 -1.39
CA TYR A 57 6.38 1.82 -1.20
C TYR A 57 5.49 2.10 -2.41
N LEU A 58 6.01 1.94 -3.63
CA LEU A 58 5.21 2.11 -4.85
C LEU A 58 4.02 1.14 -4.90
N TYR A 59 4.26 -0.14 -4.61
CA TYR A 59 3.18 -1.14 -4.59
C TYR A 59 2.18 -0.89 -3.46
N VAL A 60 2.66 -0.56 -2.25
CA VAL A 60 1.80 -0.23 -1.10
C VAL A 60 0.87 0.93 -1.45
N VAL A 61 1.42 2.01 -2.03
CA VAL A 61 0.62 3.16 -2.47
C VAL A 61 -0.36 2.75 -3.57
N ALA A 62 0.09 2.03 -4.60
CA ALA A 62 -0.78 1.63 -5.70
C ALA A 62 -1.96 0.73 -5.24
N TYR A 63 -1.74 -0.16 -4.26
CA TYR A 63 -2.82 -1.00 -3.74
C TYR A 63 -3.74 -0.27 -2.74
N GLY A 64 -3.19 0.62 -1.92
CA GLY A 64 -3.86 1.19 -0.75
C GLY A 64 -4.36 2.63 -0.91
N LEU A 65 -4.08 3.29 -2.02
CA LEU A 65 -4.50 4.67 -2.29
C LEU A 65 -5.77 4.72 -3.15
N TYR A 66 -6.79 5.37 -2.61
CA TYR A 66 -8.13 5.48 -3.18
C TYR A 66 -8.58 6.94 -3.25
N ASP A 67 -9.50 7.21 -4.16
CA ASP A 67 -10.19 8.49 -4.25
C ASP A 67 -11.13 8.63 -3.04
N ALA A 68 -11.10 9.80 -2.39
CA ALA A 68 -11.89 10.02 -1.18
C ALA A 68 -13.39 10.10 -1.45
N GLU A 69 -13.79 10.54 -2.64
CA GLU A 69 -15.19 10.74 -3.04
C GLU A 69 -15.77 9.46 -3.64
N THR A 70 -15.12 8.88 -4.65
CA THR A 70 -15.65 7.72 -5.38
C THR A 70 -15.35 6.39 -4.69
N LYS A 71 -14.38 6.37 -3.75
CA LYS A 71 -13.85 5.16 -3.10
C LYS A 71 -13.21 4.17 -4.08
N GLU A 72 -12.90 4.61 -5.30
CA GLU A 72 -12.22 3.82 -6.32
C GLU A 72 -10.69 3.92 -6.17
N ARG A 73 -9.99 2.88 -6.61
CA ARG A 73 -8.53 2.85 -6.54
C ARG A 73 -7.96 3.81 -7.60
N ILE A 74 -7.01 4.66 -7.19
CA ILE A 74 -6.44 5.68 -8.07
C ILE A 74 -5.43 5.08 -9.07
N PHE A 75 -4.61 4.12 -8.63
CA PHE A 75 -3.54 3.53 -9.44
C PHE A 75 -3.72 2.03 -9.59
N ASN A 76 -3.40 1.46 -10.75
CA ASN A 76 -3.44 0.02 -10.94
C ASN A 76 -2.05 -0.59 -10.67
N PRO A 77 -1.89 -1.40 -9.61
CA PRO A 77 -0.59 -2.00 -9.24
C PRO A 77 -0.07 -3.02 -10.27
N ASN A 78 -0.90 -3.47 -11.20
CA ASN A 78 -0.49 -4.36 -12.29
C ASN A 78 -0.11 -3.61 -13.58
N LYS A 79 -0.27 -2.28 -13.60
CA LYS A 79 0.10 -1.45 -14.75
C LYS A 79 1.44 -0.76 -14.49
N GLN A 80 2.42 -1.07 -15.34
CA GLN A 80 3.76 -0.49 -15.22
C GLN A 80 3.76 1.04 -15.37
N GLU A 81 2.88 1.60 -16.21
CA GLU A 81 2.73 3.04 -16.41
C GLU A 81 2.39 3.78 -15.11
N ASP A 82 1.51 3.21 -14.28
CA ASP A 82 1.11 3.81 -13.00
C ASP A 82 2.25 3.77 -11.98
N LEU A 83 2.99 2.66 -11.93
CA LEU A 83 4.15 2.53 -11.04
C LEU A 83 5.28 3.49 -11.42
N VAL A 84 5.53 3.65 -12.72
CA VAL A 84 6.52 4.62 -13.21
C VAL A 84 6.05 6.04 -12.87
N ALA A 85 4.78 6.38 -13.11
CA ALA A 85 4.23 7.68 -12.77
C ALA A 85 4.39 8.00 -11.27
N LEU A 86 4.05 7.05 -10.38
CA LEU A 86 4.29 7.17 -8.94
C LEU A 86 5.77 7.34 -8.59
N GLY A 87 6.65 6.57 -9.24
CA GLY A 87 8.11 6.62 -9.04
C GLY A 87 8.75 7.96 -9.41
N THR A 88 8.09 8.78 -10.24
CA THR A 88 8.57 10.14 -10.57
C THR A 88 8.13 11.21 -9.57
N LYS A 89 7.26 10.88 -8.62
CA LYS A 89 6.77 11.86 -7.62
C LYS A 89 7.81 12.09 -6.52
N ASN A 90 7.54 13.06 -5.66
CA ASN A 90 8.38 13.34 -4.49
C ASN A 90 8.44 12.09 -3.59
N GLY A 91 9.63 11.50 -3.45
CA GLY A 91 9.85 10.28 -2.68
C GLY A 91 9.41 10.38 -1.22
N ALA A 92 9.57 11.54 -0.58
CA ALA A 92 9.15 11.73 0.81
C ALA A 92 7.62 11.68 0.96
N VAL A 93 6.88 12.20 -0.03
CA VAL A 93 5.42 12.13 -0.05
C VAL A 93 4.95 10.69 -0.24
N ILE A 94 5.55 9.97 -1.19
CA ILE A 94 5.26 8.55 -1.44
C ILE A 94 5.54 7.71 -0.20
N GLU A 95 6.69 7.90 0.44
CA GLU A 95 7.06 7.19 1.66
C GLU A 95 6.09 7.48 2.81
N ASN A 96 5.69 8.74 3.01
CA ASN A 96 4.74 9.12 4.06
C ASN A 96 3.37 8.43 3.86
N ILE A 97 2.85 8.45 2.64
CA ILE A 97 1.60 7.77 2.29
C ILE A 97 1.74 6.25 2.50
N ALA A 98 2.84 5.66 2.04
CA ALA A 98 3.10 4.24 2.19
C ALA A 98 3.17 3.83 3.67
N LYS A 99 3.83 4.62 4.52
CA LYS A 99 3.93 4.39 5.98
C LYS A 99 2.57 4.38 6.65
N GLU A 100 1.69 5.30 6.28
CA GLU A 100 0.32 5.36 6.80
C GLU A 100 -0.50 4.13 6.37
N ILE A 101 -0.44 3.73 5.11
CA ILE A 101 -1.10 2.50 4.62
C ILE A 101 -0.54 1.26 5.32
N MET A 102 0.78 1.15 5.46
CA MET A 102 1.44 0.06 6.17
C MET A 102 1.02 -0.02 7.63
N THR A 103 0.84 1.14 8.29
CA THR A 103 0.35 1.23 9.67
C THR A 103 -1.09 0.69 9.77
N LEU A 104 -1.98 1.06 8.85
CA LEU A 104 -3.33 0.50 8.78
C LEU A 104 -3.29 -1.02 8.59
N SER A 105 -2.39 -1.50 7.74
CA SER A 105 -2.16 -2.92 7.44
C SER A 105 -1.35 -3.69 8.48
N SER A 106 -1.02 -3.08 9.61
CA SER A 106 -0.18 -3.71 10.65
C SER A 106 1.13 -4.28 10.10
N MET A 107 1.66 -3.69 9.03
CA MET A 107 2.96 -4.00 8.46
C MET A 107 4.02 -3.21 9.23
N GLN A 108 4.63 -3.83 10.24
CA GLN A 108 5.68 -3.17 11.03
C GLN A 108 7.02 -3.14 10.29
N PHE A 109 7.68 -1.98 10.30
CA PHE A 109 9.02 -1.75 9.73
C PHE A 109 10.12 -2.63 10.35
N GLY A 110 9.96 -3.04 11.62
CA GLY A 110 10.97 -3.81 12.34
C GLY A 110 11.29 -5.20 11.76
N ALA A 111 10.37 -5.81 11.00
CA ALA A 111 10.61 -7.10 10.35
C ALA A 111 11.41 -6.97 9.04
N VAL A 112 11.45 -5.78 8.45
CA VAL A 112 12.10 -5.52 7.16
C VAL A 112 13.54 -5.07 7.34
N GLU A 113 13.82 -4.16 8.28
CA GLU A 113 15.20 -3.72 8.59
C GLU A 113 16.05 -4.80 9.30
N GLN A 114 15.42 -5.76 10.00
CA GLN A 114 16.14 -6.89 10.61
C GLN A 114 16.54 -7.97 9.59
N ALA A 115 15.84 -8.06 8.46
CA ALA A 115 16.21 -8.98 7.39
C ALA A 115 17.49 -8.54 6.65
N GLU A 116 17.78 -7.23 6.61
CA GLU A 116 19.01 -6.68 5.99
C GLU A 116 20.26 -6.78 6.88
N LYS A 117 20.12 -7.21 8.15
CA LYS A 117 21.22 -7.26 9.13
C LYS A 117 21.76 -8.66 9.45
N ASN A 118 21.27 -9.71 8.78
CA ASN A 118 21.73 -11.10 8.93
C ASN A 118 22.22 -11.66 7.59
#